data_AF-F0J8W7-F1
#
_entry.id   AF-F0J8W7-F1
#
_cell.length_a   1.000
_cell.length_b   1.000
_cell.length_c   1.000
_cell.angle_alpha   90.00
_cell.angle_beta   90.00
_cell.angle_gamma   90.00
#
_symmetry.space_group_name_H-M   'P 1'
#
loop_
_entity.id
_entity.type
_entity.pdbx_description
1 polymer ?
#
loop_
_entity_poly.entity_id
_entity_poly.type
_entity_poly.pdbx_seq_one_letter_code
_entity_poly.pdbx_strand_id
1 'polypeptide(L)'
;MYFSCALLLVFALPGSLGVPEEKKPEPKPEISQAVVYNIPKPVGFSHIAEHFDDIDAFKERWVFSEAKKDGAEESVAKYNGKWEVEAASKNHLRGDLGLVLKSKAHHHAIAAKLGKPFTFDHKPFVLQYEVQFQEGQDCGGAYLKLLSDLEENKDLKQFHDKSPYTIMFGPDKCG
;
A
#
# COMPACT_ATOMS: atom_id res chain seq x y z
N MET A 1 -18.56 27.30 7.57
CA MET A 1 -18.66 28.12 6.34
C MET A 1 -18.13 29.50 6.66
N TYR A 2 -16.90 29.81 6.24
CA TYR A 2 -16.31 31.14 6.39
C TYR A 2 -15.80 31.58 5.02
N PHE A 3 -16.45 32.61 4.47
CA PHE A 3 -16.00 33.34 3.29
C PHE A 3 -14.97 34.38 3.74
N SER A 4 -13.77 34.36 3.15
CA SER A 4 -12.84 35.49 3.22
C SER A 4 -12.72 36.07 1.81
N CYS A 5 -13.35 37.23 1.62
CA CYS A 5 -13.31 38.01 0.39
C CYS A 5 -11.95 38.73 0.34
N ALA A 6 -11.12 38.45 -0.67
CA ALA A 6 -9.88 39.19 -0.92
C ALA A 6 -10.09 40.10 -2.14
N LEU A 7 -10.03 41.41 -1.90
CA LEU A 7 -10.08 42.46 -2.91
C LEU A 7 -8.70 42.58 -3.56
N LEU A 8 -8.60 42.30 -4.87
CA LEU A 8 -7.35 42.47 -5.64
C LEU A 8 -7.35 43.84 -6.34
N LEU A 9 -6.53 44.78 -5.87
CA LEU A 9 -6.27 46.06 -6.53
C LEU A 9 -5.05 45.91 -7.45
N VAL A 10 -5.25 46.04 -8.76
CA VAL A 10 -4.17 46.06 -9.76
C VAL A 10 -3.72 47.50 -9.97
N PHE A 11 -2.51 47.83 -9.52
CA PHE A 11 -1.82 49.05 -9.93
C PHE A 11 -0.94 48.74 -11.13
N ALA A 12 -1.24 49.33 -12.28
CA ALA A 12 -0.36 49.34 -13.44
C ALA A 12 0.64 50.50 -13.28
N LEU A 13 1.93 50.19 -13.15
CA LEU A 13 3.01 51.18 -13.21
C LEU A 13 3.70 51.15 -14.58
N PRO A 14 4.02 52.33 -15.16
CA PRO A 14 4.77 52.41 -16.41
C PRO A 14 6.25 52.03 -16.21
N GLY A 15 6.82 51.48 -17.27
CA GLY A 15 8.07 50.71 -17.28
C GLY A 15 9.31 51.41 -16.73
N SER A 16 10.18 50.58 -16.15
CA SER A 16 11.53 50.93 -15.73
C SER A 16 12.54 50.21 -16.62
N LEU A 17 13.59 50.95 -16.99
CA LEU A 17 14.69 50.59 -17.86
C LEU A 17 15.47 49.38 -17.32
N GLY A 18 15.89 48.50 -18.23
CA GLY A 18 16.59 47.25 -17.91
C GLY A 18 17.89 47.47 -17.14
N VAL A 19 17.93 46.91 -15.93
CA VAL A 19 19.16 46.66 -15.18
C VAL A 19 19.69 45.28 -15.63
N PRO A 20 21.00 45.10 -15.88
CA PRO A 20 21.55 43.79 -16.20
C PRO A 20 21.29 42.82 -15.06
N GLU A 21 20.63 41.71 -15.36
CA GLU A 21 20.32 40.66 -14.39
C GLU A 21 21.62 39.94 -14.00
N GLU A 22 22.15 40.27 -12.82
CA GLU A 22 23.26 39.54 -12.24
C GLU A 22 22.76 38.12 -11.93
N LYS A 23 23.34 37.12 -12.61
CA LYS A 23 22.94 35.72 -12.55
C LYS A 23 23.09 35.22 -11.10
N LYS A 24 21.99 35.23 -10.35
CA LYS A 24 21.94 34.69 -8.98
C LYS A 24 22.38 33.22 -9.05
N PRO A 25 23.36 32.78 -8.25
CA PRO A 25 23.76 31.38 -8.26
C PRO A 25 22.54 30.53 -7.92
N GLU A 26 22.25 29.54 -8.77
CA GLU A 26 21.24 28.53 -8.50
C GLU A 26 21.51 27.94 -7.11
N PRO A 27 20.49 27.81 -6.24
CA PRO A 27 20.69 27.12 -4.98
C PRO A 27 21.18 25.71 -5.30
N LYS A 28 22.39 25.38 -4.83
CA LYS A 28 22.88 24.00 -4.80
C LYS A 28 21.76 23.14 -4.22
N PRO A 29 21.48 21.94 -4.76
CA PRO A 29 20.50 21.05 -4.16
C PRO A 29 20.91 20.86 -2.70
N GLU A 30 20.11 21.41 -1.79
CA GLU A 30 20.24 21.11 -0.37
C GLU A 30 20.14 19.60 -0.29
N ILE A 31 21.22 18.98 0.19
CA ILE A 31 21.25 17.55 0.47
C ILE A 31 20.16 17.34 1.51
N SER A 32 18.97 16.95 1.06
CA SER A 32 17.88 16.52 1.92
C SER A 32 18.51 15.51 2.86
N GLN A 33 18.50 15.78 4.17
CA GLN A 33 18.97 14.84 5.16
C GLN A 33 18.35 13.48 4.80
N ALA A 34 19.20 12.51 4.43
CA ALA A 34 18.71 11.22 4.00
C ALA A 34 17.88 10.64 5.15
N VAL A 35 16.57 10.56 4.96
CA VAL A 35 15.67 10.05 5.99
C VAL A 35 16.06 8.60 6.25
N VAL A 36 16.51 8.33 7.48
CA VAL A 36 16.94 7.00 7.89
C VAL A 36 15.70 6.22 8.32
N TYR A 37 15.47 5.08 7.67
CA TYR A 37 14.40 4.16 8.06
C TYR A 37 14.70 3.53 9.43
N ASN A 38 13.67 3.45 10.26
CA ASN A 38 13.71 2.76 11.54
C ASN A 38 12.50 1.85 11.62
N ILE A 39 12.72 0.60 12.05
CA ILE A 39 11.67 -0.40 12.18
C ILE A 39 10.55 0.13 13.10
N PRO A 40 9.30 0.27 12.60
CA PRO A 40 8.18 0.72 13.40
C PRO A 40 7.92 -0.22 14.58
N LYS A 41 7.69 0.36 15.76
CA LYS A 41 7.28 -0.39 16.95
C LYS A 41 5.85 -0.03 17.28
N PRO A 42 4.87 -0.93 17.04
CA PRO A 42 3.49 -0.68 17.40
C PRO A 42 3.37 -0.30 18.88
N VAL A 43 2.65 0.78 19.16
CA VAL A 43 2.35 1.19 20.54
C VAL A 43 1.08 0.48 20.99
N GLY A 44 1.18 -0.28 22.08
CA GLY A 44 0.06 -1.05 22.61
C GLY A 44 -0.21 -2.32 21.82
N PHE A 45 -1.46 -2.79 21.87
CA PHE A 45 -1.87 -4.04 21.22
C PHE A 45 -2.32 -3.80 19.78
N SER A 46 -1.76 -4.56 18.84
CA SER A 46 -2.25 -4.69 17.47
C SER A 46 -2.68 -6.14 17.20
N HIS A 47 -3.75 -6.33 16.42
CA HIS A 47 -4.17 -7.66 15.98
C HIS A 47 -3.17 -8.24 14.96
N ILE A 48 -2.59 -7.36 14.14
CA ILE A 48 -1.49 -7.63 13.24
C ILE A 48 -0.74 -6.30 13.02
N ALA A 49 0.58 -6.37 12.93
CA ALA A 49 1.42 -5.29 12.46
C ALA A 49 2.54 -5.94 11.65
N GLU A 50 2.55 -5.66 10.35
CA GLU A 50 3.51 -6.21 9.42
C GLU A 50 4.27 -5.06 8.77
N HIS A 51 5.59 -5.11 8.92
CA HIS A 51 6.53 -4.11 8.39
C HIS A 51 7.64 -4.80 7.56
N PHE A 52 7.59 -6.13 7.42
CA PHE A 52 8.44 -6.92 6.53
C PHE A 52 9.96 -6.86 6.81
N ASP A 53 10.38 -6.31 7.95
CA ASP A 53 11.81 -6.30 8.35
C ASP A 53 12.31 -7.65 8.87
N ASP A 54 11.41 -8.54 9.29
CA ASP A 54 11.74 -9.90 9.74
C ASP A 54 11.21 -10.91 8.71
N ILE A 55 12.09 -11.29 7.78
CA ILE A 55 11.76 -12.16 6.66
C ILE A 55 11.39 -13.57 7.14
N ASP A 56 11.97 -14.05 8.23
CA ASP A 56 11.68 -15.39 8.72
C ASP A 56 10.33 -15.42 9.44
N ALA A 57 10.02 -14.39 10.26
CA ALA A 57 8.68 -14.21 10.81
C ALA A 57 7.62 -14.02 9.72
N PHE A 58 7.94 -13.33 8.62
CA PHE A 58 7.05 -13.21 7.46
C PHE A 58 6.72 -14.60 6.87
N LYS A 59 7.72 -15.44 6.61
CA LYS A 59 7.54 -16.78 6.04
C LYS A 59 6.72 -17.71 6.95
N GLU A 60 6.84 -17.55 8.26
CA GLU A 60 6.06 -18.32 9.23
C GLU A 60 4.61 -17.85 9.33
N ARG A 61 4.38 -16.54 9.19
CA ARG A 61 3.06 -15.93 9.41
C ARG A 61 2.17 -15.91 8.17
N TRP A 62 2.74 -15.66 6.99
CA TRP A 62 1.98 -15.45 5.76
C TRP A 62 1.89 -16.73 4.94
N VAL A 63 0.67 -17.04 4.51
CA VAL A 63 0.36 -18.25 3.74
C VAL A 63 -0.03 -17.83 2.33
N PHE A 64 0.74 -18.32 1.35
CA PHE A 64 0.38 -18.21 -0.06
C PHE A 64 -0.75 -19.19 -0.37
N SER A 65 -1.76 -18.72 -1.10
CA SER A 65 -2.84 -19.59 -1.53
C SER A 65 -2.36 -20.56 -2.61
N GLU A 66 -2.87 -21.78 -2.53
CA GLU A 66 -2.72 -22.85 -3.52
C GLU A 66 -4.05 -23.08 -4.27
N ALA A 67 -5.07 -22.25 -4.02
CA ALA A 67 -6.41 -22.39 -4.57
C ALA A 67 -6.46 -22.17 -6.10
N LYS A 68 -7.58 -22.61 -6.68
CA LYS A 68 -7.99 -22.27 -8.04
C LYS A 68 -9.28 -21.46 -8.01
N LYS A 69 -9.38 -20.49 -8.90
CA LYS A 69 -10.57 -19.72 -9.18
C LYS A 69 -11.52 -20.53 -10.06
N ASP A 70 -12.73 -20.77 -9.57
CA ASP A 70 -13.74 -21.48 -10.36
C ASP A 70 -14.20 -20.63 -11.55
N GLY A 71 -14.45 -21.27 -12.69
CA GLY A 71 -15.00 -20.62 -13.88
C GLY A 71 -13.99 -19.76 -14.65
N ALA A 72 -12.71 -19.82 -14.31
CA ALA A 72 -11.63 -19.25 -15.09
C ALA A 72 -10.99 -20.31 -16.01
N GLU A 73 -10.44 -19.87 -17.14
CA GLU A 73 -9.57 -20.68 -18.01
C GLU A 73 -8.44 -21.33 -17.19
N GLU A 74 -8.11 -22.60 -17.44
CA GLU A 74 -7.13 -23.34 -16.61
C GLU A 74 -5.74 -22.69 -16.59
N SER A 75 -5.40 -21.92 -17.62
CA SER A 75 -4.17 -21.13 -17.72
C SER A 75 -4.09 -19.95 -16.74
N VAL A 76 -5.23 -19.41 -16.30
CA VAL A 76 -5.34 -18.25 -15.39
C VAL A 76 -6.12 -18.54 -14.11
N ALA A 77 -6.67 -19.73 -13.95
CA ALA A 77 -7.45 -20.10 -12.76
C ALA A 77 -6.62 -20.15 -11.48
N LYS A 78 -5.31 -20.38 -11.54
CA LYS A 78 -4.49 -20.58 -10.35
C LYS A 78 -4.14 -19.26 -9.66
N TYR A 79 -4.13 -19.25 -8.33
CA TYR A 79 -3.56 -18.17 -7.52
C TYR A 79 -2.03 -18.30 -7.44
N ASN A 80 -1.36 -18.26 -8.59
CA ASN A 80 0.09 -18.49 -8.71
C ASN A 80 0.91 -17.21 -8.90
N GLY A 81 0.33 -16.04 -8.61
CA GLY A 81 1.05 -14.78 -8.62
C GLY A 81 2.22 -14.80 -7.62
N LYS A 82 3.39 -14.33 -8.08
CA LYS A 82 4.62 -14.32 -7.28
C LYS A 82 4.73 -13.07 -6.41
N TRP A 83 5.23 -13.27 -5.21
CA TRP A 83 5.48 -12.22 -4.22
C TRP A 83 6.94 -12.25 -3.78
N GLU A 84 7.51 -11.08 -3.51
CA GLU A 84 8.85 -10.93 -2.94
C GLU A 84 8.82 -9.87 -1.84
N VAL A 85 9.61 -10.07 -0.79
CA VAL A 85 9.85 -9.04 0.23
C VAL A 85 11.11 -8.30 -0.16
N GLU A 86 10.96 -7.07 -0.64
CA GLU A 86 12.06 -6.26 -1.17
C GLU A 86 11.76 -4.76 -1.05
N ALA A 87 12.78 -3.93 -1.23
CA ALA A 87 12.61 -2.48 -1.27
C ALA A 87 11.85 -2.08 -2.55
N ALA A 88 10.97 -1.08 -2.45
CA ALA A 88 10.29 -0.55 -3.63
C ALA A 88 11.29 0.06 -4.62
N SER A 89 11.09 -0.12 -5.91
CA SER A 89 12.00 0.35 -6.97
C SER A 89 12.14 1.87 -7.05
N LYS A 90 11.18 2.64 -6.50
CA LYS A 90 11.15 4.11 -6.55
C LYS A 90 10.71 4.68 -5.21
N ASN A 91 11.25 5.84 -4.84
CA ASN A 91 10.82 6.63 -3.66
C ASN A 91 10.76 5.84 -2.34
N HIS A 92 11.60 4.81 -2.17
CA HIS A 92 11.69 4.06 -0.92
C HIS A 92 12.71 4.68 0.03
N LEU A 93 12.53 4.43 1.32
CA LEU A 93 13.59 4.65 2.30
C LEU A 93 14.53 3.44 2.30
N ARG A 94 15.84 3.68 2.33
CA ARG A 94 16.82 2.58 2.32
C ARG A 94 16.63 1.70 3.56
N GLY A 95 16.37 0.42 3.34
CA GLY A 95 16.12 -0.58 4.40
C GLY A 95 14.64 -0.82 4.68
N ASP A 96 13.74 0.02 4.16
CA ASP A 96 12.30 -0.18 4.21
C ASP A 96 11.88 -1.19 3.14
N LEU A 97 11.39 -2.35 3.59
CA LEU A 97 10.98 -3.45 2.73
C LEU A 97 9.46 -3.52 2.67
N GLY A 98 8.95 -3.98 1.53
CA GLY A 98 7.53 -4.22 1.33
C GLY A 98 7.27 -5.53 0.62
N LEU A 99 6.03 -5.99 0.68
CA LEU A 99 5.57 -7.13 -0.08
C LEU A 99 5.21 -6.68 -1.51
N VAL A 100 6.00 -7.13 -2.49
CA VAL A 100 5.93 -6.71 -3.89
C VAL A 100 5.36 -7.82 -4.76
N LEU A 101 4.38 -7.48 -5.61
CA LEU A 101 3.86 -8.38 -6.64
C LEU A 101 4.82 -8.40 -7.84
N LYS A 102 5.25 -9.58 -8.25
CA LYS A 102 6.26 -9.73 -9.32
C LYS A 102 5.69 -10.23 -10.65
N SER A 103 4.45 -10.71 -10.67
CA SER A 103 3.83 -11.31 -11.85
C SER A 103 2.75 -10.41 -12.44
N LYS A 104 2.85 -10.06 -13.72
CA LYS A 104 1.82 -9.27 -14.43
C LYS A 104 0.64 -10.16 -14.81
N ALA A 105 -0.59 -9.65 -14.71
CA ALA A 105 -1.81 -10.36 -15.13
C ALA A 105 -2.02 -11.75 -14.49
N HIS A 106 -1.63 -11.91 -13.21
CA HIS A 106 -1.85 -13.14 -12.45
C HIS A 106 -2.80 -12.88 -11.28
N HIS A 107 -3.54 -13.92 -10.87
CA HIS A 107 -4.26 -13.89 -9.61
C HIS A 107 -3.29 -14.07 -8.44
N HIS A 108 -3.36 -13.16 -7.48
CA HIS A 108 -2.54 -13.17 -6.28
C HIS A 108 -3.43 -13.37 -5.06
N ALA A 109 -3.06 -14.29 -4.19
CA ALA A 109 -3.73 -14.50 -2.91
C ALA A 109 -2.68 -14.91 -1.87
N ILE A 110 -2.61 -14.11 -0.81
CA ILE A 110 -1.79 -14.32 0.36
C ILE A 110 -2.61 -13.87 1.57
N ALA A 111 -2.52 -14.60 2.67
CA ALA A 111 -3.26 -14.28 3.89
C ALA A 111 -2.43 -14.60 5.12
N ALA A 112 -2.71 -13.87 6.20
CA ALA A 112 -2.14 -14.13 7.52
C ALA A 112 -3.27 -14.13 8.56
N LYS A 113 -3.15 -15.00 9.56
CA LYS A 113 -4.09 -14.98 10.70
C LYS A 113 -3.77 -13.78 11.59
N LEU A 114 -4.82 -13.15 12.12
CA LEU A 114 -4.66 -12.19 13.21
C LEU A 114 -4.21 -12.92 14.47
N GLY A 115 -3.47 -12.24 15.35
CA GLY A 115 -3.05 -12.82 16.64
C GLY A 115 -4.23 -13.22 17.53
N LYS A 116 -5.39 -12.58 17.34
CA LYS A 116 -6.70 -13.00 17.86
C LYS A 116 -7.81 -12.51 16.94
N PRO A 117 -8.97 -13.20 16.87
CA PRO A 117 -10.13 -12.70 16.14
C PRO A 117 -10.52 -11.28 16.60
N PHE A 118 -10.96 -10.45 15.66
CA PHE A 118 -11.55 -9.16 15.95
C PHE A 118 -13.07 -9.30 15.98
N THR A 119 -13.70 -8.91 17.08
CA THR A 119 -15.16 -8.89 17.21
C THR A 119 -15.63 -7.45 17.08
N PHE A 120 -16.56 -7.21 16.13
CA PHE A 120 -17.20 -5.91 15.96
C PHE A 120 -18.24 -5.70 17.07
N ASP A 121 -17.79 -5.18 18.19
CA ASP A 121 -18.62 -4.83 19.34
C ASP A 121 -18.68 -3.30 19.53
N HIS A 122 -18.42 -2.81 20.74
CA HIS A 122 -18.37 -1.38 21.05
C HIS A 122 -16.98 -0.75 20.83
N LYS A 123 -16.00 -1.50 20.30
CA LYS A 123 -14.65 -1.00 20.03
C LYS A 123 -14.47 -0.53 18.59
N PRO A 124 -13.72 0.57 18.35
CA PRO A 124 -13.40 1.00 17.00
C PRO A 124 -12.48 -0.02 16.33
N PHE A 125 -12.74 -0.26 15.05
CA PHE A 125 -11.85 -1.01 14.17
C PHE A 125 -10.98 -0.03 13.37
N VAL A 126 -9.68 -0.29 13.30
CA VAL A 126 -8.73 0.49 12.50
C VAL A 126 -7.96 -0.46 11.61
N LEU A 127 -8.04 -0.23 10.30
CA LEU A 127 -7.24 -0.88 9.28
C LEU A 127 -6.48 0.19 8.52
N GLN A 128 -5.16 0.07 8.48
CA GLN A 128 -4.27 0.98 7.75
C GLN A 128 -3.20 0.14 7.07
N TYR A 129 -2.87 0.51 5.84
CA TYR A 129 -1.78 -0.05 5.07
C TYR A 129 -1.39 0.93 3.98
N GLU A 130 -0.21 0.72 3.40
CA GLU A 130 0.34 1.57 2.35
C GLU A 130 0.44 0.76 1.05
N VAL A 131 0.21 1.45 -0.08
CA VAL A 131 0.31 0.86 -1.42
C VAL A 131 1.07 1.81 -2.32
N GLN A 132 2.02 1.28 -3.06
CA GLN A 132 2.74 2.02 -4.09
C GLN A 132 2.68 1.30 -5.43
N PHE A 133 2.05 1.93 -6.42
CA PHE A 133 2.02 1.43 -7.80
C PHE A 133 3.30 1.83 -8.55
N GLN A 134 4.36 1.03 -8.40
CA GLN A 134 5.72 1.37 -8.84
C GLN A 134 5.87 1.52 -10.37
N GLU A 135 5.12 0.72 -11.13
CA GLU A 135 5.08 0.73 -12.60
C GLU A 135 3.79 1.34 -13.17
N GLY A 136 2.96 1.96 -12.32
CA GLY A 136 1.58 2.30 -12.67
C GLY A 136 0.64 1.10 -12.60
N GLN A 137 -0.66 1.36 -12.79
CA GLN A 137 -1.72 0.34 -12.79
C GLN A 137 -2.75 0.69 -13.86
N ASP A 138 -2.90 -0.20 -14.85
CA ASP A 138 -3.91 -0.08 -15.90
C ASP A 138 -5.24 -0.70 -15.45
N CYS A 139 -5.17 -1.96 -15.00
CA CYS A 139 -6.31 -2.66 -14.41
C CYS A 139 -5.87 -3.66 -13.34
N GLY A 140 -6.33 -3.50 -12.10
CA GLY A 140 -6.05 -4.36 -10.96
C GLY A 140 -6.33 -3.69 -9.62
N GLY A 141 -6.56 -4.53 -8.62
CA GLY A 141 -6.82 -4.12 -7.24
C GLY A 141 -5.62 -4.33 -6.33
N ALA A 142 -5.45 -3.43 -5.37
CA ALA A 142 -4.47 -3.55 -4.29
C ALA A 142 -5.17 -3.36 -2.93
N TYR A 143 -6.36 -3.96 -2.79
CA TYR A 143 -7.19 -3.93 -1.60
C TYR A 143 -6.89 -5.11 -0.67
N LEU A 144 -7.19 -4.91 0.62
CA LEU A 144 -7.17 -5.96 1.63
C LEU A 144 -8.58 -6.51 1.86
N LYS A 145 -8.66 -7.79 2.22
CA LYS A 145 -9.88 -8.44 2.72
C LYS A 145 -9.66 -8.89 4.16
N LEU A 146 -10.54 -8.47 5.06
CA LEU A 146 -10.64 -9.03 6.41
C LEU A 146 -11.55 -10.25 6.34
N LEU A 147 -10.95 -11.44 6.36
CA LEU A 147 -11.67 -12.71 6.29
C LEU A 147 -12.55 -12.91 7.51
N SER A 148 -13.76 -13.44 7.30
CA SER A 148 -14.67 -13.80 8.38
C SER A 148 -14.14 -15.01 9.14
N ASP A 149 -14.35 -15.06 10.46
CA ASP A 149 -13.95 -16.20 11.29
C ASP A 149 -14.95 -17.36 11.13
N LEU A 150 -14.83 -18.07 10.00
CA LEU A 150 -15.67 -19.20 9.60
C LEU A 150 -14.81 -20.43 9.26
N GLU A 151 -15.40 -21.62 9.28
CA GLU A 151 -14.71 -22.89 8.99
C GLU A 151 -14.03 -22.88 7.62
N GLU A 152 -14.67 -22.24 6.62
CA GLU A 152 -14.17 -22.14 5.24
C GLU A 152 -12.85 -21.36 5.13
N ASN A 153 -12.54 -20.49 6.10
CA ASN A 153 -11.34 -19.67 6.11
C ASN A 153 -10.23 -20.23 7.03
N LYS A 154 -10.43 -21.40 7.65
CA LYS A 154 -9.43 -21.98 8.56
C LYS A 154 -8.15 -22.40 7.85
N ASP A 155 -8.29 -22.93 6.63
CA ASP A 155 -7.17 -23.26 5.75
C ASP A 155 -6.89 -22.11 4.78
N LEU A 156 -5.89 -21.29 5.12
CA LEU A 156 -5.49 -20.15 4.29
C LEU A 156 -4.84 -20.57 2.97
N LYS A 157 -4.41 -21.83 2.81
CA LYS A 157 -3.96 -22.34 1.52
C LYS A 157 -5.11 -22.41 0.50
N GLN A 158 -6.35 -22.46 0.97
CA GLN A 158 -7.53 -22.42 0.12
C GLN A 158 -8.11 -21.01 -0.04
N PHE A 159 -7.40 -19.96 0.36
CA PHE A 159 -7.91 -18.59 0.23
C PHE A 159 -8.10 -18.19 -1.24
N HIS A 160 -9.27 -17.68 -1.60
CA HIS A 160 -9.57 -17.23 -2.96
C HIS A 160 -10.55 -16.05 -3.00
N ASP A 161 -10.97 -15.66 -4.20
CA ASP A 161 -11.83 -14.50 -4.44
C ASP A 161 -13.21 -14.56 -3.76
N LYS A 162 -13.79 -15.76 -3.63
CA LYS A 162 -15.10 -15.97 -2.99
C LYS A 162 -15.00 -16.37 -1.51
N SER A 163 -13.80 -16.50 -0.95
CA SER A 163 -13.64 -16.76 0.48
C SER A 163 -14.41 -15.70 1.29
N PRO A 164 -15.25 -16.09 2.26
CA PRO A 164 -16.08 -15.15 3.00
C PRO A 164 -15.24 -14.07 3.71
N TYR A 165 -15.62 -12.81 3.54
CA TYR A 165 -14.96 -11.69 4.19
C TYR A 165 -15.99 -10.76 4.84
N THR A 166 -15.57 -10.05 5.87
CA THR A 166 -16.40 -9.05 6.57
C THR A 166 -16.17 -7.65 6.03
N ILE A 167 -14.91 -7.31 5.73
CA ILE A 167 -14.53 -5.99 5.18
C ILE A 167 -13.61 -6.19 3.98
N MET A 168 -13.84 -5.43 2.91
CA MET A 168 -12.89 -5.23 1.83
C MET A 168 -12.59 -3.75 1.73
N PHE A 169 -11.31 -3.38 1.74
CA PHE A 169 -10.91 -1.98 1.77
C PHE A 169 -9.61 -1.77 1.00
N GLY A 170 -9.60 -0.77 0.12
CA GLY A 170 -8.41 -0.39 -0.63
C GLY A 170 -8.66 0.17 -2.02
N PRO A 171 -7.60 0.54 -2.75
CA PRO A 171 -7.69 1.01 -4.10
C PRO A 171 -7.95 -0.15 -5.07
N ASP A 172 -8.85 0.09 -6.01
CA ASP A 172 -9.09 -0.74 -7.18
C ASP A 172 -9.25 0.18 -8.38
N LYS A 173 -8.52 -0.11 -9.45
CA LYS A 173 -8.56 0.69 -10.68
C LYS A 173 -8.61 -0.25 -11.86
N CYS A 174 -9.53 0.01 -12.79
CA CYS A 174 -9.54 -0.63 -14.10
C CYS A 174 -10.02 0.36 -15.16
N GLY A 175 -9.12 0.80 -16.05
CA GLY A 175 -9.39 1.78 -17.11
C GLY A 175 -8.55 3.05 -17.01
#